data_AF-A0AAU9PLZ7-F1
#
_entry.id   AF-A0AAU9PLZ7-F1
#
_cell.length_a   1.000
_cell.length_b   1.000
_cell.length_c   1.000
_cell.angle_alpha   90.00
_cell.angle_beta   90.00
_cell.angle_gamma   90.00
#
_symmetry.space_group_name_H-M   'P 1'
#
loop_
_entity.id
_entity.type
_entity.pdbx_description
1 polymer ?
#
loop_
_entity_poly.entity_id
_entity_poly.type
_entity_poly.pdbx_seq_one_letter_code
_entity_poly.pdbx_strand_id
1 'polypeptide(L)'
;MVFNPLGVPSRMNVGQIFESSLGLAGSLLDIHYRIAPFHERYEQEALRKLVFSELYEASKQTVNPWIFEPESPGKSRIFDGRTGDPFEQPIIIGKPYILKLIHQVDDKIHGRSSGRYSRLTQQPLKGRAKKGGQRVGEMEVWALEGFGVAYILQEMLNISLV
;
A
#
# COMPACT_ATOMS: atom_id res chain seq x y z
N MET A 1 -4.66 -9.51 4.71
CA MET A 1 -3.70 -8.42 4.45
C MET A 1 -3.77 -7.46 5.63
N VAL A 2 -2.67 -6.78 5.99
CA VAL A 2 -2.64 -5.79 7.06
C VAL A 2 -2.32 -4.43 6.45
N PHE A 3 -3.15 -3.43 6.71
CA PHE A 3 -2.98 -2.06 6.21
C PHE A 3 -2.53 -1.14 7.32
N ASN A 4 -1.60 -0.24 7.01
CA ASN A 4 -1.17 0.79 7.94
C ASN A 4 -2.21 1.92 8.02
N PRO A 5 -2.78 2.23 9.20
CA PRO A 5 -3.80 3.27 9.35
C PRO A 5 -3.30 4.68 9.05
N LEU A 6 -1.99 4.96 9.14
CA LEU A 6 -1.42 6.30 8.93
C LEU A 6 -1.62 6.83 7.49
N GLY A 7 -1.84 5.93 6.54
CA GLY A 7 -2.09 6.30 5.14
C GLY A 7 -3.46 6.93 4.90
N VAL A 8 -4.44 6.73 5.78
CA VAL A 8 -5.82 7.18 5.55
C VAL A 8 -6.01 8.66 5.92
N PRO A 9 -5.60 9.15 7.10
CA PRO A 9 -5.76 10.56 7.47
C PRO A 9 -4.99 11.49 6.54
N SER A 10 -3.78 11.10 6.13
CA SER A 10 -2.92 11.91 5.27
C SER A 10 -3.45 12.07 3.84
N ARG A 11 -4.23 11.11 3.34
CA ARG A 11 -4.79 11.10 1.98
C ARG A 11 -6.27 11.43 1.91
N MET A 12 -6.93 11.55 3.06
CA MET A 12 -8.37 11.85 3.19
C MET A 12 -9.28 10.85 2.44
N ASN A 13 -8.87 9.58 2.33
CA ASN A 13 -9.57 8.53 1.60
C ASN A 13 -10.40 7.62 2.52
N VAL A 14 -11.28 8.22 3.32
CA VAL A 14 -12.13 7.53 4.33
C VAL A 14 -13.06 6.48 3.70
N GLY A 15 -13.45 6.66 2.43
CA GLY A 15 -14.31 5.71 1.71
C GLY A 15 -13.79 4.27 1.70
N GLN A 16 -12.47 4.07 1.78
CA GLN A 16 -11.85 2.73 1.85
C GLN A 16 -12.24 1.99 3.12
N ILE A 17 -12.43 2.70 4.24
CA ILE A 17 -12.84 2.12 5.51
C ILE A 17 -14.28 1.61 5.38
N PHE A 18 -15.17 2.44 4.85
CA PHE A 18 -16.58 2.08 4.64
C PHE A 18 -16.74 0.92 3.64
N GLU A 19 -15.99 0.93 2.55
CA GLU A 19 -15.97 -0.17 1.57
C GLU A 19 -15.57 -1.50 2.25
N SER A 20 -14.50 -1.47 3.04
CA SER A 20 -13.98 -2.66 3.72
C SER A 20 -14.99 -3.21 4.74
N SER A 21 -15.59 -2.34 5.56
CA SER A 21 -16.59 -2.73 6.54
C SER A 21 -17.87 -3.27 5.90
N LEU A 22 -18.38 -2.60 4.85
CA LEU A 22 -19.57 -3.06 4.14
C LEU A 22 -19.32 -4.37 3.38
N GLY A 23 -18.14 -4.52 2.78
CA GLY A 23 -17.74 -5.76 2.11
C GLY A 23 -17.68 -6.95 3.07
N LEU A 24 -17.35 -6.71 4.34
CA LEU A 24 -17.40 -7.75 5.38
C LEU A 24 -18.85 -8.12 5.71
N ALA A 25 -19.72 -7.14 5.96
CA ALA A 25 -21.14 -7.38 6.23
C ALA A 25 -21.78 -8.18 5.07
N GLY A 26 -21.53 -7.77 3.83
CA GLY A 26 -22.07 -8.46 2.64
C GLY A 26 -21.54 -9.88 2.48
N SER A 27 -20.28 -10.12 2.85
CA SER A 27 -19.72 -11.48 2.83
C SER A 27 -20.31 -12.40 3.89
N LEU A 28 -20.87 -11.87 4.97
CA LEU A 28 -21.49 -12.63 6.06
C LEU A 28 -22.97 -12.91 5.78
N LEU A 29 -23.66 -11.92 5.21
CA LEU A 29 -25.06 -12.00 4.82
C LEU A 29 -25.28 -12.67 3.46
N ASP A 30 -24.21 -12.94 2.71
CA ASP A 30 -24.23 -13.41 1.32
C ASP A 30 -24.97 -12.44 0.37
N ILE A 31 -24.75 -11.14 0.59
CA ILE A 31 -25.36 -10.04 -0.17
C ILE A 31 -24.29 -9.20 -0.85
N HIS A 32 -24.56 -8.77 -2.08
CA HIS A 32 -23.75 -7.80 -2.80
C HIS A 32 -24.40 -6.42 -2.79
N TYR A 33 -23.68 -5.42 -2.24
CA TYR A 33 -24.15 -4.04 -2.24
C TYR A 33 -23.69 -3.29 -3.48
N ARG A 34 -24.60 -2.49 -4.04
CA ARG A 34 -24.29 -1.50 -5.08
C ARG A 34 -24.62 -0.12 -4.55
N ILE A 35 -23.58 0.68 -4.30
CA ILE A 35 -23.73 2.06 -3.84
C ILE A 35 -23.62 3.01 -5.03
N ALA A 36 -24.61 3.89 -5.20
CA ALA A 36 -24.53 4.95 -6.18
C ALA A 36 -23.52 6.03 -5.75
N PRO A 37 -22.73 6.59 -6.69
CA PRO A 37 -21.87 7.73 -6.38
C PRO A 37 -22.69 8.87 -5.75
N PHE A 38 -22.14 9.51 -4.71
CA PHE A 38 -22.77 10.63 -3.99
C PHE A 38 -24.11 10.31 -3.29
N HIS A 39 -24.23 9.14 -2.67
CA HIS A 39 -25.40 8.76 -1.87
C HIS A 39 -25.72 9.74 -0.72
N GLU A 40 -24.71 10.41 -0.15
CA GLU A 40 -24.86 11.35 0.97
C GLU A 40 -25.52 12.69 0.60
N ARG A 41 -25.91 12.90 -0.67
CA ARG A 41 -26.56 14.15 -1.11
C ARG A 41 -27.87 14.47 -0.39
N TYR A 42 -28.59 13.44 0.05
CA TYR A 42 -29.95 13.57 0.61
C TYR A 42 -29.99 13.47 2.13
N GLU A 43 -29.00 12.84 2.75
CA GLU A 43 -28.96 12.62 4.20
C GLU A 43 -27.52 12.65 4.72
N GLN A 44 -27.30 13.40 5.80
CA GLN A 44 -26.02 13.47 6.48
C GLN A 44 -25.66 12.12 7.10
N GLU A 45 -24.42 11.69 6.94
CA GLU A 45 -23.88 10.41 7.44
C GLU A 45 -24.64 9.16 6.97
N ALA A 46 -25.38 9.23 5.85
CA ALA A 46 -26.16 8.11 5.32
C ALA A 46 -25.34 6.83 5.17
N LEU A 47 -24.09 6.95 4.69
CA LEU A 47 -23.19 5.81 4.50
C LEU A 47 -22.81 5.16 5.83
N ARG A 48 -22.51 5.97 6.85
CA ARG A 48 -22.15 5.48 8.18
C ARG A 48 -23.32 4.73 8.82
N LYS A 49 -24.54 5.27 8.71
CA LYS A 49 -25.76 4.63 9.19
C LYS A 49 -25.98 3.28 8.52
N LEU A 50 -25.88 3.24 7.19
CA LEU A 50 -26.01 2.01 6.41
C LEU A 50 -24.98 0.96 6.83
N VAL A 51 -23.69 1.32 6.89
CA VAL A 51 -22.63 0.37 7.26
C VAL A 51 -22.86 -0.20 8.66
N PHE A 52 -23.24 0.65 9.62
CA PHE A 52 -23.47 0.19 10.99
C PHE A 52 -24.74 -0.64 11.15
N SER A 53 -25.82 -0.33 10.42
CA SER A 53 -27.03 -1.16 10.43
C SER A 53 -26.76 -2.54 9.84
N GLU A 54 -26.08 -2.62 8.70
CA GLU A 54 -25.75 -3.89 8.04
C GLU A 54 -24.79 -4.74 8.89
N LEU A 55 -23.79 -4.12 9.53
CA LEU A 55 -22.90 -4.84 10.45
C LEU A 55 -23.64 -5.38 11.68
N TYR A 56 -24.60 -4.61 12.20
CA TYR A 56 -25.42 -5.04 13.32
C TYR A 56 -26.36 -6.19 12.92
N GLU A 57 -26.97 -6.14 11.74
CA GLU A 57 -27.77 -7.24 11.20
C GLU A 57 -26.91 -8.49 10.94
N ALA A 58 -25.73 -8.33 10.35
CA ALA A 58 -24.76 -9.40 10.18
C ALA A 58 -24.38 -10.02 11.52
N SER A 59 -24.17 -9.23 12.57
CA SER A 59 -23.88 -9.75 13.91
C SER A 59 -25.05 -10.52 14.54
N LYS A 60 -26.30 -10.25 14.16
CA LYS A 60 -27.48 -10.99 14.65
C LYS A 60 -27.69 -12.29 13.90
N GLN A 61 -27.53 -12.26 12.57
CA GLN A 61 -27.77 -13.42 11.72
C GLN A 61 -26.62 -14.43 11.80
N THR A 62 -25.39 -13.94 11.97
CA THR A 62 -24.22 -14.79 12.15
C THR A 62 -24.05 -15.13 13.64
N VAL A 63 -23.69 -16.38 13.97
CA VAL A 63 -23.35 -16.81 15.36
C VAL A 63 -22.02 -16.20 15.86
N ASN A 64 -21.58 -15.09 15.27
CA ASN A 64 -20.27 -14.48 15.46
C ASN A 64 -20.44 -13.13 16.19
N PRO A 65 -20.42 -13.11 17.53
CA PRO A 65 -20.63 -11.89 18.32
C PRO A 65 -19.48 -10.88 18.19
N TRP A 66 -18.31 -11.31 17.70
CA TRP A 66 -17.11 -10.47 17.56
C TRP A 66 -17.18 -9.46 16.41
N ILE A 67 -18.16 -9.57 15.52
CA ILE A 67 -18.29 -8.70 14.33
C ILE A 67 -18.71 -7.28 14.72
N PHE A 68 -19.51 -7.14 15.79
CA PHE A 68 -20.03 -5.85 16.22
C PHE A 68 -19.93 -5.70 17.74
N GLU A 69 -18.99 -4.85 18.17
CA GLU A 69 -18.90 -4.43 19.57
C GLU A 69 -19.71 -3.13 19.79
N PRO A 70 -20.64 -3.08 20.77
CA PRO A 70 -21.44 -1.89 21.05
C PRO A 70 -20.59 -0.66 21.43
N GLU A 71 -19.45 -0.88 22.08
CA GLU A 71 -18.52 0.19 22.49
C GLU A 71 -17.71 0.74 21.31
N SER A 72 -17.49 -0.06 20.27
CA SER A 72 -16.70 0.33 19.09
C SER A 72 -17.28 -0.24 17.79
N PRO A 73 -18.29 0.44 17.19
CA PRO A 73 -18.99 -0.09 16.02
C PRO A 73 -18.03 -0.24 14.82
N GLY A 74 -18.02 -1.43 14.23
CA GLY A 74 -17.18 -1.77 13.07
C GLY A 74 -15.72 -2.12 13.40
N LYS A 75 -15.37 -2.25 14.69
CA LYS A 75 -14.10 -2.80 15.14
C LYS A 75 -14.32 -4.09 15.91
N SER A 76 -13.31 -4.95 15.88
CA SER A 76 -13.32 -6.24 16.56
C SER A 76 -12.01 -6.42 17.32
N ARG A 77 -12.08 -7.12 18.46
CA ARG A 77 -10.87 -7.57 19.16
C ARG A 77 -10.19 -8.70 18.39
N ILE A 78 -8.90 -8.51 18.13
CA ILE A 78 -8.03 -9.49 17.47
C ILE A 78 -7.05 -10.02 18.52
N PHE A 79 -6.56 -11.25 18.32
CA PHE A 79 -5.50 -11.86 19.11
C PHE A 79 -4.23 -11.97 18.27
N ASP A 80 -3.07 -11.75 18.89
CA ASP A 80 -1.80 -11.99 18.23
C ASP A 80 -1.62 -13.49 17.99
N GLY A 81 -1.40 -13.90 16.74
CA GLY A 81 -1.16 -15.29 16.38
C GLY A 81 0.19 -15.83 16.88
N ARG A 82 1.11 -14.96 17.34
CA ARG A 82 2.41 -15.36 17.88
C ARG A 82 2.39 -15.61 19.39
N THR A 83 1.73 -14.74 20.16
CA THR A 83 1.69 -14.84 21.63
C THR A 83 0.37 -15.39 22.17
N GLY A 84 -0.73 -15.20 21.44
CA GLY A 84 -2.09 -15.52 21.88
C GLY A 84 -2.76 -14.41 22.69
N ASP A 85 -2.06 -13.31 22.96
CA ASP A 85 -2.60 -12.19 23.74
C ASP A 85 -3.55 -11.32 22.87
N PRO A 86 -4.61 -10.75 23.46
CA PRO A 86 -5.47 -9.79 22.75
C PRO A 86 -4.72 -8.47 22.50
N PHE A 87 -4.97 -7.84 21.36
CA PHE A 87 -4.52 -6.46 21.12
C PHE A 87 -5.18 -5.49 22.10
N GLU A 88 -4.44 -4.46 22.52
CA GLU A 88 -4.92 -3.44 23.47
C GLU A 88 -6.11 -2.64 22.93
N GLN A 89 -6.15 -2.39 21.63
CA GLN A 89 -7.20 -1.64 20.97
C GLN A 89 -7.94 -2.52 19.94
N PRO A 90 -9.26 -2.34 19.79
CA PRO A 90 -10.02 -3.03 18.76
C PRO A 90 -9.63 -2.51 17.37
N ILE A 91 -9.59 -3.41 16.40
CA ILE A 91 -9.08 -3.15 15.05
C ILE A 91 -10.21 -3.33 14.04
N ILE A 92 -10.20 -2.54 12.96
CA ILE A 92 -11.14 -2.70 11.85
C ILE A 92 -10.76 -3.94 11.06
N ILE A 93 -11.70 -4.87 10.95
CA ILE A 93 -11.63 -6.01 10.03
C ILE A 93 -12.61 -5.73 8.90
N GLY A 94 -12.22 -6.07 7.68
CA GLY A 94 -13.04 -5.81 6.52
C GLY A 94 -12.65 -6.65 5.31
N LYS A 95 -13.46 -6.58 4.26
CA LYS A 95 -13.23 -7.24 2.97
C LYS A 95 -13.15 -6.19 1.86
N PRO A 96 -11.99 -5.54 1.68
CA PRO A 96 -11.81 -4.54 0.63
C PRO A 96 -11.63 -5.18 -0.74
N TYR A 97 -11.97 -4.45 -1.81
CA TYR A 97 -11.63 -4.85 -3.17
C TYR A 97 -10.25 -4.33 -3.56
N ILE A 98 -9.31 -5.22 -3.88
CA ILE A 98 -7.92 -4.87 -4.17
C ILE A 98 -7.53 -5.39 -5.54
N LEU A 99 -7.02 -4.49 -6.38
CA LEU A 99 -6.52 -4.81 -7.71
C LEU A 99 -5.00 -5.00 -7.70
N LYS A 100 -4.52 -5.99 -8.47
CA LYS A 100 -3.10 -6.16 -8.76
C LYS A 100 -2.68 -5.25 -9.91
N LEU A 101 -1.69 -4.38 -9.66
CA LEU A 101 -1.13 -3.51 -10.70
C LEU A 101 -0.12 -4.24 -11.59
N ILE A 102 0.05 -3.73 -12.82
CA ILE A 102 0.93 -4.34 -13.83
C ILE A 102 2.43 -4.20 -13.53
N HIS A 103 2.81 -3.19 -12.74
CA HIS A 103 4.22 -2.88 -12.50
C HIS A 103 4.82 -3.77 -11.41
N GLN A 104 5.42 -4.89 -11.82
CA GLN A 104 6.04 -5.84 -10.90
C GLN A 104 7.52 -5.54 -10.68
N VAL A 105 8.05 -6.04 -9.55
CA VAL A 105 9.46 -5.87 -9.18
C VAL A 105 10.36 -6.63 -10.16
N ASP A 106 9.93 -7.78 -10.65
CA ASP A 106 10.66 -8.59 -11.63
C ASP A 106 10.94 -7.79 -12.92
N ASP A 107 9.97 -6.96 -13.34
CA ASP A 107 10.09 -6.05 -14.48
C ASP A 107 10.94 -4.80 -14.20
N LYS A 108 11.35 -4.58 -12.94
CA LYS A 108 12.12 -3.41 -12.52
C LYS A 108 13.54 -3.72 -12.02
N ILE A 109 13.80 -4.89 -11.44
CA ILE A 109 15.15 -5.25 -10.98
C ILE A 109 16.11 -5.33 -12.17
N HIS A 110 17.16 -4.53 -12.11
CA HIS A 110 18.22 -4.50 -13.09
C HIS A 110 19.57 -4.35 -12.40
N GLY A 111 20.53 -5.19 -12.79
CA GLY A 111 21.91 -5.13 -12.33
C GLY A 111 22.86 -5.26 -13.50
N ARG A 112 23.98 -4.54 -13.46
CA ARG A 112 25.05 -4.59 -14.47
C ARG A 112 26.38 -4.78 -13.75
N SER A 113 27.16 -5.76 -14.19
CA SER A 113 28.59 -5.88 -13.86
C SER A 113 29.44 -5.26 -14.98
N SER A 114 29.43 -5.84 -16.18
CA SER A 114 30.04 -5.31 -17.39
C SER A 114 29.05 -5.28 -18.55
N GLY A 115 29.30 -4.48 -19.59
CA GLY A 115 28.35 -4.34 -20.68
C GLY A 115 28.87 -3.52 -21.85
N ARG A 116 27.98 -3.21 -22.79
CA ARG A 116 28.33 -2.41 -23.98
C ARG A 116 28.45 -0.92 -23.61
N TYR A 117 29.29 -0.23 -24.37
CA TYR A 117 29.56 1.20 -24.26
C TYR A 117 29.13 1.94 -25.54
N SER A 118 28.85 3.22 -25.40
CA SER A 118 28.60 4.13 -26.50
C SER A 118 29.89 4.40 -27.27
N ARG A 119 29.85 4.32 -28.60
CA ARG A 119 31.04 4.54 -29.44
C ARG A 119 31.63 5.95 -29.31
N LEU A 120 30.77 6.95 -29.09
CA LEU A 120 31.18 8.36 -29.03
C LEU A 120 31.68 8.75 -27.64
N THR A 121 30.87 8.50 -26.62
CA THR A 121 31.17 8.96 -25.26
C THR A 121 31.96 7.95 -24.44
N GLN A 122 32.13 6.72 -24.93
CA GLN A 122 32.69 5.60 -24.18
C GLN A 122 32.02 5.38 -22.82
N GLN A 123 30.76 5.81 -22.67
CA GLN A 123 29.97 5.59 -21.46
C GLN A 123 29.10 4.35 -21.62
N PRO A 124 28.78 3.65 -20.51
CA PRO A 124 27.76 2.60 -20.47
C PRO A 124 26.49 2.99 -21.23
N LEU A 125 25.94 2.08 -22.04
CA LEU A 125 24.66 2.32 -22.69
C LEU A 125 23.55 2.58 -21.66
N LYS A 126 22.48 3.27 -22.08
CA LYS A 126 21.28 3.49 -21.26
C LYS A 126 20.24 2.39 -21.46
N GLY A 127 19.45 2.15 -20.42
CA GLY A 127 18.24 1.33 -20.47
C GLY A 127 18.47 -0.15 -20.16
N ARG A 128 17.49 -0.75 -19.46
CA ARG A 128 17.51 -2.15 -19.03
C ARG A 128 17.67 -3.15 -20.18
N ALA A 129 16.95 -2.94 -21.29
CA ALA A 129 17.00 -3.82 -22.45
C ALA A 129 18.42 -3.97 -23.05
N LYS A 130 19.29 -2.98 -22.86
CA LYS A 130 20.66 -2.98 -23.37
C LYS A 130 21.70 -3.35 -22.30
N LYS A 131 21.26 -3.87 -21.14
CA LYS A 131 22.08 -4.03 -19.92
C LYS A 131 22.84 -2.74 -19.59
N GLY A 132 22.11 -1.62 -19.61
CA GLY A 132 22.69 -0.31 -19.42
C GLY A 132 23.19 -0.05 -18.00
N GLY A 133 24.09 0.91 -17.84
CA GLY A 133 24.52 1.38 -16.52
C GLY A 133 23.48 2.31 -15.88
N GLN A 134 23.54 2.45 -14.55
CA GLN A 134 22.79 3.48 -13.83
C GLN A 134 23.44 4.84 -14.09
N ARG A 135 22.62 5.88 -14.28
CA ARG A 135 23.14 7.24 -14.43
C ARG A 135 23.52 7.76 -13.04
N VAL A 136 24.77 8.20 -12.89
CA VAL A 136 25.21 9.08 -11.82
C VAL A 136 25.16 10.51 -12.38
N GLY A 137 24.27 11.33 -11.85
CA GLY A 137 24.08 12.73 -12.27
C GLY A 137 24.79 13.70 -11.34
N GLU A 138 24.61 14.99 -11.60
CA GLU A 138 25.24 16.07 -10.84
C GLU A 138 24.81 16.06 -9.36
N MET A 139 23.55 15.75 -9.07
CA MET A 139 23.05 15.68 -7.69
C MET A 139 23.70 14.54 -6.90
N GLU A 140 23.94 13.39 -7.53
CA GLU A 140 24.64 12.28 -6.89
C GLU A 140 26.12 12.59 -6.69
N VAL A 141 26.74 13.32 -7.62
CA VAL A 141 28.12 13.82 -7.46
C VAL A 141 28.23 14.75 -6.26
N TRP A 142 27.35 15.75 -6.15
CA TRP A 142 27.33 16.66 -5.01
C TRP A 142 27.12 15.93 -3.68
N ALA A 143 26.31 14.87 -3.67
CA ALA A 143 26.15 14.04 -2.48
C ALA A 143 27.50 13.41 -2.07
N LEU A 144 28.24 12.81 -3.00
CA LEU A 144 29.55 12.19 -2.73
C LEU A 144 30.60 13.22 -2.30
N GLU A 145 30.60 14.40 -2.91
CA GLU A 145 31.45 15.52 -2.51
C GLU A 145 31.12 16.00 -1.08
N GLY A 146 29.84 16.12 -0.73
CA GLY A 146 29.39 16.49 0.61
C GLY A 146 29.77 15.50 1.69
N PHE A 147 29.83 14.20 1.36
CA PHE A 147 30.36 13.16 2.26
C PHE A 147 31.90 13.10 2.31
N GLY A 148 32.60 13.86 1.46
CA GLY A 148 34.07 13.87 1.40
C GLY A 148 34.70 12.61 0.80
N VAL A 149 33.94 11.85 0.00
CA VAL A 149 34.39 10.55 -0.51
C VAL A 149 35.07 10.67 -1.87
N ALA A 150 36.21 11.35 -1.89
CA ALA A 150 36.94 11.69 -3.11
C ALA A 150 37.35 10.46 -3.94
N TYR A 151 37.81 9.38 -3.30
CA TYR A 151 38.25 8.17 -3.99
C TYR A 151 37.10 7.41 -4.68
N ILE A 152 35.93 7.31 -4.05
CA ILE A 152 34.75 6.66 -4.66
C ILE A 152 34.22 7.51 -5.81
N LEU A 153 34.20 8.84 -5.66
CA LEU A 153 33.81 9.73 -6.75
C LEU A 153 34.76 9.59 -7.95
N GLN A 154 36.08 9.55 -7.70
CA GLN A 154 37.08 9.33 -8.75
C GLN A 154 36.91 7.97 -9.44
N GLU A 155 36.61 6.91 -8.69
CA GLU A 155 36.34 5.58 -9.23
C GLU A 155 35.09 5.57 -10.13
N MET A 156 34.03 6.27 -9.72
CA MET A 156 32.79 6.39 -10.51
C MET A 156 32.98 7.20 -11.79
N LEU A 157 33.81 8.25 -11.75
CA LEU A 157 34.08 9.12 -12.91
C LEU A 157 35.11 8.54 -13.89
N ASN A 158 36.00 7.64 -13.45
CA ASN A 158 37.09 7.14 -14.29
C ASN A 158 37.01 5.64 -14.54
N ILE A 159 36.94 4.82 -13.49
CA ILE A 159 37.13 3.36 -13.57
C ILE A 159 35.82 2.68 -13.95
N SER A 160 34.70 3.09 -13.34
CA SER A 160 33.36 2.55 -13.63
C SER A 160 32.80 2.99 -15.00
N LEU A 161 33.50 3.90 -15.71
CA LEU A 161 33.19 4.30 -17.08
C LEU A 161 33.98 3.50 -18.13
N VAL A 162 34.97 2.69 -17.74
CA VAL A 162 35.73 1.76 -18.60
C VAL A 162 35.12 0.37 -18.51
#